data_AF-A0A4P9VZ72-F1
#
_entry.id   AF-A0A4P9VZ72-F1
#
_cell.length_a   1.000
_cell.length_b   1.000
_cell.length_c   1.000
_cell.angle_alpha   90.00
_cell.angle_beta   90.00
_cell.angle_gamma   90.00
#
_symmetry.space_group_name_H-M   'P 1'
#
loop_
_entity.id
_entity.type
_entity.pdbx_description
1 polymer ?
#
loop_
_entity_poly.entity_id
_entity_poly.type
_entity_poly.pdbx_seq_one_letter_code
_entity_poly.pdbx_strand_id
1 'polypeptide(L)'
;SVGFITFVKDSMGVAHILERTAPCGSAKFPVRDLFLKVTNRSMATYMNVCMGDDFTIYPFSTEKPSHFCNLVDVYLDSVFSPRLQ
;
A
#
# COMPACT_ATOMS: atom_id res chain seq x y z
N SER A 1 -5.75 9.13 -0.67
CA SER A 1 -5.46 7.91 -1.44
C SER A 1 -4.28 8.17 -2.36
N VAL A 2 -3.53 7.12 -2.72
CA VAL A 2 -2.49 7.19 -3.77
C VAL A 2 -2.91 6.28 -4.90
N GLY A 3 -2.90 6.76 -6.14
CA GLY A 3 -3.31 6.00 -7.32
C GLY A 3 -2.18 5.95 -8.34
N PHE A 4 -1.94 4.76 -8.88
CA PHE A 4 -1.01 4.51 -9.96
C PHE A 4 -1.76 4.00 -11.17
N ILE A 5 -1.37 4.48 -12.34
CA ILE A 5 -1.84 3.92 -13.61
C ILE A 5 -1.02 2.65 -13.83
N THR A 6 -1.69 1.51 -13.86
CA THR A 6 -1.07 0.19 -13.96
C THR A 6 -1.64 -0.47 -15.21
N PHE A 7 -1.01 -0.26 -16.35
CA PHE A 7 -1.42 -0.92 -17.59
C PHE A 7 -1.08 -2.42 -17.50
N VAL A 8 -2.11 -3.26 -17.36
CA VAL A 8 -1.94 -4.71 -17.31
C VAL A 8 -1.77 -5.20 -18.75
N LYS A 9 -0.52 -5.26 -19.20
CA LYS A 9 -0.19 -5.60 -20.59
C LYS A 9 -0.39 -7.09 -20.92
N ASP A 10 -0.54 -7.94 -19.89
CA ASP A 10 -0.65 -9.38 -20.03
C ASP A 10 -1.46 -10.00 -18.88
N SER A 11 -2.29 -11.00 -19.15
CA SER A 11 -3.19 -11.63 -18.16
C SER A 11 -2.48 -12.54 -17.14
N MET A 12 -1.16 -12.40 -16.96
CA MET A 12 -0.36 -13.19 -16.02
C MET A 12 -0.59 -12.85 -14.54
N GLY A 13 -1.49 -11.91 -14.22
CA GLY A 13 -1.81 -11.56 -12.85
C GLY A 13 -0.66 -10.89 -12.08
N VAL A 14 0.39 -10.44 -12.78
CA VAL A 14 1.57 -9.79 -12.19
C VAL A 14 1.15 -8.58 -11.34
N ALA A 15 0.19 -7.79 -11.82
CA ALA A 15 -0.35 -6.66 -11.08
C ALA A 15 -0.96 -7.11 -9.74
N HIS A 16 -1.80 -8.15 -9.75
CA HIS A 16 -2.43 -8.72 -8.55
C HIS A 16 -1.40 -9.34 -7.57
N ILE A 17 -0.32 -9.93 -8.07
CA ILE A 17 0.78 -10.42 -7.23
C ILE A 17 1.53 -9.24 -6.60
N LEU A 18 1.78 -8.17 -7.37
CA LEU A 18 2.48 -6.97 -6.93
C LEU A 18 1.70 -6.24 -5.83
N GLU A 19 0.38 -6.20 -5.92
CA GLU A 19 -0.52 -5.66 -4.89
C GLU A 19 -0.41 -6.41 -3.56
N ARG A 20 -0.22 -7.73 -3.61
CA ARG A 20 -0.02 -8.54 -2.41
C ARG A 20 1.40 -8.51 -1.85
N THR A 21 2.41 -8.16 -2.65
CA THR A 21 3.83 -8.15 -2.22
C THR A 21 4.36 -6.77 -1.87
N ALA A 22 3.88 -5.70 -2.50
CA ALA A 22 4.21 -4.32 -2.12
C ALA A 22 3.93 -3.98 -0.63
N PRO A 23 2.81 -4.43 -0.01
CA PRO A 23 2.54 -4.16 1.41
C PRO A 23 3.34 -5.05 2.38
N CYS A 24 4.21 -5.95 1.90
CA CYS A 24 4.97 -6.86 2.75
C CYS A 24 6.25 -6.24 3.35
N GLY A 25 6.58 -5.00 2.99
CA GLY A 25 7.69 -4.25 3.59
C GLY A 25 8.32 -3.25 2.63
N SER A 26 8.99 -2.25 3.18
CA SER A 26 9.60 -1.17 2.42
C SER A 26 11.05 -0.92 2.86
N ALA A 27 11.79 -0.09 2.12
CA ALA A 27 13.17 0.23 2.45
C ALA A 27 13.31 0.91 3.83
N LYS A 28 12.41 1.86 4.13
CA LYS A 28 12.35 2.58 5.41
C LYS A 28 11.70 1.75 6.52
N PHE A 29 10.76 0.88 6.17
CA PHE A 29 10.06 0.00 7.09
C PHE A 29 10.26 -1.47 6.69
N PRO A 30 11.42 -2.07 7.02
CA PRO A 30 11.77 -3.45 6.65
C PRO A 30 11.08 -4.46 7.55
N VAL A 31 9.76 -4.38 7.65
CA VAL A 31 8.94 -5.16 8.56
C VAL A 31 8.00 -6.01 7.75
N ARG A 32 8.04 -7.34 7.97
CA ARG A 32 7.04 -8.26 7.39
C ARG A 32 5.64 -7.90 7.87
N ASP A 33 4.68 -8.01 6.96
CA ASP A 33 3.28 -7.67 7.16
C ASP A 33 3.10 -6.22 7.64
N LEU A 34 3.82 -5.29 7.00
CA LEU A 34 3.81 -3.87 7.34
C LEU A 34 2.39 -3.31 7.40
N PHE A 35 1.56 -3.64 6.41
CA PHE A 35 0.17 -3.20 6.34
C PHE A 35 -0.65 -3.66 7.55
N LEU A 36 -0.54 -4.94 7.95
CA LEU A 36 -1.26 -5.48 9.10
C LEU A 36 -0.84 -4.79 10.41
N LYS A 37 0.47 -4.51 10.54
CA LYS A 37 1.01 -3.80 11.71
C LYS A 37 0.60 -2.35 11.75
N VAL A 38 0.47 -1.70 10.59
CA VAL A 38 -0.04 -0.33 10.47
C VAL A 38 -1.51 -0.31 10.86
N THR A 39 -2.34 -1.24 10.39
CA THR A 39 -3.74 -1.38 10.84
C THR A 39 -3.86 -1.55 12.34
N ASN A 40 -3.05 -2.42 12.95
CA ASN A 40 -3.13 -2.67 14.39
C ASN A 40 -2.57 -1.55 15.26
N ARG A 41 -1.72 -0.66 14.72
CA ARG A 41 -1.07 0.43 15.48
C ARG A 41 -1.58 1.83 15.14
N SER A 42 -2.38 1.96 14.08
CA SER A 42 -2.94 3.23 13.64
C SER A 42 -4.43 3.29 13.91
N MET A 43 -4.95 4.49 14.18
CA MET A 43 -6.39 4.75 14.24
C MET A 43 -6.94 5.01 12.83
N ALA A 44 -6.65 4.09 11.92
CA ALA A 44 -7.16 4.17 10.56
C ALA A 44 -8.59 3.63 10.53
N THR A 45 -9.53 4.45 10.08
CA THR A 45 -10.94 4.09 9.92
C THR A 45 -11.14 3.22 8.69
N TYR A 46 -10.28 3.37 7.69
CA TYR A 46 -10.31 2.60 6.46
C TYR A 46 -8.91 2.46 5.89
N MET A 47 -8.50 1.26 5.49
CA MET A 47 -7.27 1.00 4.73
C MET A 47 -7.52 -0.19 3.82
N ASN A 48 -7.27 -0.02 2.53
CA ASN A 48 -7.38 -1.10 1.56
C ASN A 48 -6.39 -0.91 0.41
N VAL A 49 -6.35 -1.89 -0.48
CA VAL A 49 -5.77 -1.77 -1.80
C VAL A 49 -6.82 -2.23 -2.81
N CYS A 50 -7.06 -1.41 -3.82
CA CYS A 50 -8.04 -1.69 -4.87
C CYS A 50 -7.34 -1.67 -6.21
N MET A 51 -7.47 -2.75 -6.96
CA MET A 51 -7.00 -2.83 -8.34
C MET A 51 -8.19 -2.77 -9.29
N GLY A 52 -8.16 -1.83 -10.24
CA GLY A 52 -8.95 -1.85 -11.46
C GLY A 52 -8.12 -2.34 -12.65
N ASP A 53 -8.75 -2.48 -13.81
CA ASP A 53 -8.08 -2.99 -15.02
C ASP A 53 -6.91 -2.11 -15.49
N ASP A 54 -7.00 -0.79 -15.29
CA ASP A 54 -5.98 0.18 -15.75
C ASP A 54 -5.28 0.92 -14.61
N PHE A 55 -5.64 0.65 -13.36
CA PHE A 55 -5.14 1.42 -12.22
C PHE A 55 -5.07 0.61 -10.93
N THR A 56 -4.16 1.00 -10.04
CA THR A 56 -4.10 0.48 -8.67
C THR A 56 -4.18 1.65 -7.71
N ILE A 57 -5.16 1.62 -6.81
CA ILE A 57 -5.40 2.66 -5.82
C ILE A 57 -5.23 2.09 -4.43
N TYR A 58 -4.57 2.87 -3.58
CA TYR A 58 -4.33 2.61 -2.18
C TYR A 58 -5.14 3.61 -1.35
N PRO A 59 -6.43 3.31 -1.06
CA PRO A 59 -7.25 4.17 -0.23
C PRO A 59 -6.96 3.96 1.26
N PHE A 60 -6.86 5.07 2.00
CA PHE A 60 -6.81 5.08 3.45
C PHE A 60 -7.57 6.30 4.01
N SER A 61 -8.09 6.16 5.23
CA SER A 61 -8.78 7.21 5.98
C SER A 61 -8.45 7.08 7.46
N THR A 62 -8.30 8.21 8.14
CA THR A 62 -8.08 8.29 9.59
C THR A 62 -8.73 9.56 10.12
N GLU A 63 -9.28 9.49 11.33
CA GLU A 63 -9.85 10.64 12.02
C GLU A 63 -8.78 11.53 12.66
N LYS A 64 -7.56 11.02 12.85
CA LYS A 64 -6.49 11.72 13.56
C LYS A 64 -5.45 12.29 12.58
N PRO A 65 -5.30 13.62 12.47
CA PRO A 65 -4.43 14.25 11.49
C PRO A 65 -2.95 13.92 11.71
N SER A 66 -2.51 13.70 12.96
CA SER A 66 -1.13 13.29 13.23
C SER A 66 -0.79 11.88 12.71
N HIS A 67 -1.79 10.99 12.60
CA HIS A 67 -1.60 9.65 12.03
C HIS A 67 -1.73 9.67 10.51
N PHE A 68 -2.44 10.66 9.94
CA PHE A 68 -2.57 10.81 8.49
C PHE A 68 -1.19 10.92 7.81
N CYS A 69 -0.30 11.78 8.31
CA CYS A 69 1.05 11.93 7.76
C CYS A 69 1.87 10.63 7.86
N ASN A 70 1.75 9.90 8.98
CA ASN A 70 2.44 8.62 9.15
C ASN A 70 1.93 7.56 8.17
N LEU A 71 0.61 7.50 7.96
CA LEU A 71 0.01 6.59 6.97
C LEU A 71 0.48 6.93 5.56
N VAL A 72 0.44 8.21 5.18
CA VAL A 72 0.95 8.68 3.88
C VAL A 72 2.41 8.24 3.68
N ASP A 73 3.27 8.49 4.67
CA ASP A 73 4.71 8.16 4.59
C ASP A 73 4.95 6.65 4.43
N VAL A 74 4.21 5.82 5.18
CA VAL A 74 4.30 4.36 5.05
C VAL A 74 3.80 3.88 3.70
N TYR A 75 2.66 4.38 3.22
CA TYR A 75 2.10 4.00 1.92
C TYR A 75 3.01 4.43 0.77
N LEU A 76 3.56 5.64 0.80
CA LEU A 76 4.49 6.12 -0.22
C LEU A 76 5.75 5.27 -0.25
N ASP A 77 6.37 5.00 0.91
CA ASP A 77 7.60 4.21 0.95
C ASP A 77 7.35 2.75 0.50
N SER A 78 6.20 2.18 0.86
CA SER A 78 5.80 0.83 0.44
C SER A 78 5.62 0.70 -1.07
N VAL A 79 5.12 1.74 -1.74
CA VAL A 79 4.90 1.69 -3.20
C VAL A 79 6.13 2.11 -4.00
N PHE A 80 6.88 3.13 -3.56
CA PHE A 80 8.06 3.62 -4.28
C PHE A 80 9.33 2.83 -3.99
N SER A 81 9.40 2.14 -2.85
CA SER A 81 10.57 1.36 -2.44
C SER A 81 10.17 0.05 -1.75
N PRO A 82 9.37 -0.82 -2.42
CA PRO A 82 9.01 -2.12 -1.87
C PRO A 82 10.24 -3.01 -1.73
N ARG A 83 10.34 -3.71 -0.59
CA ARG A 83 11.34 -4.78 -0.42
C ARG A 83 10.73 -6.10 -0.89
N LEU A 84 11.01 -6.44 -2.15
CA LEU A 84 10.73 -7.76 -2.71
C LEU A 84 11.76 -8.75 -2.13
N GLN A 85 11.36 -9.51 -1.12
CA GLN A 85 12.16 -10.58 -0.51
C GLN A 85 11.63 -11.95 -0.90
#